data_AF-A0AAV2QJC3-F1
#
_entry.id   AF-A0AAV2QJC3-F1
#
_cell.length_a   1.000
_cell.length_b   1.000
_cell.length_c   1.000
_cell.angle_alpha   90.00
_cell.angle_beta   90.00
_cell.angle_gamma   90.00
#
_symmetry.space_group_name_H-M   'P 1'
#
loop_
_entity.id
_entity.type
_entity.pdbx_description
1 polymer ?
#
loop_
_entity_poly.entity_id
_entity_poly.type
_entity_poly.pdbx_seq_one_letter_code
_entity_poly.pdbx_strand_id
1 'polypeptide(L)'
;EAADKLINLEELYTKLLDKVLTKKGKSLEIVSMEVDEIINDFLNIEIFTKELQTKVIESCQSHLRTLYRDTYDDTNPSNWLGLEKVDIQEVFTDIIISEEERDISKKPKPGLNHSATKTFDYRKILNQQTRSNKTPRVLTISSIGGNGKTTYTRLIVCKWAKKEIDIPHLLDFNILFYIELRYLSEVSFSELVENRLRDVLNDTKMSFQKLKHIIMRKKILFILDGQDEAPQNDFLKDILGLAKSN
;
A
#
# COMPACT_ATOMS: atom_id res chain seq x y z
N GLU A 1 10.38 4.02 26.05
CA GLU A 1 11.20 4.79 25.08
C GLU A 1 10.40 5.56 24.01
N ALA A 2 9.68 4.93 23.08
CA ALA A 2 8.96 5.69 22.04
C ALA A 2 7.68 6.42 22.55
N ALA A 3 7.04 5.91 23.62
CA ALA A 3 5.90 6.57 24.26
C ALA A 3 6.33 7.78 25.11
N ASP A 4 7.50 7.71 25.76
CA ASP A 4 8.06 8.78 26.59
C ASP A 4 8.41 10.04 25.77
N LYS A 5 8.72 9.87 24.46
CA LYS A 5 9.08 10.99 23.57
C LYS A 5 7.88 11.76 23.00
N LEU A 6 6.68 11.20 22.99
CA LEU A 6 5.47 11.86 22.46
C LEU A 6 4.81 12.78 23.49
N ILE A 7 4.89 12.41 24.78
CA ILE A 7 4.56 13.25 25.94
C ILE A 7 5.39 14.56 25.93
N ASN A 8 6.54 14.53 25.26
CA ASN A 8 7.49 15.63 25.23
C ASN A 8 7.03 16.83 24.35
N LEU A 9 6.15 16.63 23.36
CA LEU A 9 5.79 17.70 22.39
C LEU A 9 4.85 18.76 22.97
N GLU A 10 3.79 18.35 23.69
CA GLU A 10 2.91 19.29 24.39
C GLU A 10 3.65 19.98 25.54
N GLU A 11 4.55 19.26 26.22
CA GLU A 11 5.38 19.82 27.28
C GLU A 11 6.41 20.83 26.74
N LEU A 12 7.04 20.54 25.59
CA LEU A 12 7.94 21.47 24.89
C LEU A 12 7.20 22.71 24.38
N TYR A 13 6.01 22.55 23.80
CA TYR A 13 5.19 23.67 23.33
C TYR A 13 4.74 24.56 24.49
N THR A 14 4.33 23.95 25.60
CA THR A 14 3.94 24.68 26.82
C THR A 14 5.16 25.39 27.45
N LYS A 15 6.33 24.73 27.51
CA LYS A 15 7.60 25.35 27.95
C LYS A 15 8.00 26.53 27.07
N LEU A 16 7.82 26.43 25.75
CA LEU A 16 8.09 27.52 24.80
C LEU A 16 7.16 28.71 25.07
N LEU A 17 5.84 28.45 25.18
CA LEU A 17 4.83 29.47 25.47
C LEU A 17 5.08 30.16 26.82
N ASP A 18 5.33 29.40 27.88
CA ASP A 18 5.61 29.94 29.20
C ASP A 18 6.88 30.80 29.19
N LYS A 19 7.96 30.35 28.53
CA LYS A 19 9.19 31.13 28.43
C LYS A 19 9.05 32.41 27.61
N VAL A 20 8.23 32.39 26.55
CA VAL A 20 7.93 33.59 25.75
C VAL A 20 7.05 34.57 26.54
N LEU A 21 6.10 34.07 27.33
CA LEU A 21 5.12 34.90 28.06
C LEU A 21 5.64 35.46 29.40
N THR A 22 6.55 34.77 30.10
CA THR A 22 6.98 35.14 31.47
C THR A 22 8.16 36.11 31.53
N LYS A 23 8.79 36.46 30.41
CA LYS A 23 10.04 37.24 30.41
C LYS A 23 9.82 38.74 30.19
N LYS A 24 9.16 39.41 31.14
CA LYS A 24 9.35 40.87 31.31
C LYS A 24 10.69 41.12 32.02
N GLY A 25 11.66 41.73 31.33
CA GLY A 25 12.89 42.26 31.93
C GLY A 25 14.17 41.41 31.82
N LYS A 26 14.19 40.30 31.06
CA LYS A 26 15.44 39.59 30.71
C LYS A 26 16.09 40.18 29.45
N SER A 27 17.43 40.10 29.36
CA SER A 27 18.17 40.46 28.14
C SER A 27 17.67 39.65 26.95
N LEU A 28 17.45 40.32 25.81
CA LEU A 28 16.93 39.73 24.57
C LEU A 28 17.78 38.53 24.10
N GLU A 29 19.10 38.60 24.31
CA GLU A 29 20.05 37.56 23.91
C GLU A 29 19.82 36.23 24.65
N ILE A 30 19.54 36.29 25.95
CA ILE A 30 19.26 35.10 26.78
C ILE A 30 17.93 34.46 26.38
N VAL A 31 16.94 35.28 25.98
CA VAL A 31 15.66 34.75 25.48
C VAL A 31 15.85 34.06 24.13
N SER A 32 16.66 34.64 23.23
CA SER A 32 16.96 34.06 21.93
C SER A 32 17.61 32.68 22.05
N MET A 33 18.68 32.56 22.84
CA MET A 33 19.40 31.29 22.99
C MET A 33 18.53 30.15 23.54
N GLU A 34 17.67 30.43 24.52
CA GLU A 34 16.76 29.43 25.10
C GLU A 34 15.64 29.02 24.14
N VAL A 35 15.21 29.93 23.24
CA VAL A 35 14.23 29.61 22.19
C VAL A 35 14.88 28.73 21.12
N ASP A 36 16.12 29.03 20.72
CA ASP A 36 16.88 28.25 19.74
C ASP A 36 17.13 26.82 20.24
N GLU A 37 17.43 26.63 21.53
CA GLU A 37 17.57 25.31 22.15
C GLU A 37 16.28 24.47 22.03
N ILE A 38 15.13 25.07 22.37
CA ILE A 38 13.82 24.39 22.27
C ILE A 38 13.47 24.06 20.82
N ILE A 39 13.75 24.97 19.89
CA ILE A 39 13.52 24.73 18.45
C ILE A 39 14.37 23.56 17.98
N ASN A 40 15.65 23.50 18.38
CA ASN A 40 16.54 22.39 18.04
C ASN A 40 16.03 21.06 18.60
N ASP A 41 15.54 21.03 19.84
CA ASP A 41 14.92 19.84 20.44
C ASP A 41 13.69 19.38 19.65
N PHE A 42 12.83 20.31 19.24
CA PHE A 42 11.66 20.01 18.42
C PHE A 42 12.05 19.40 17.07
N LEU A 43 13.02 19.99 16.39
CA LEU A 43 13.55 19.48 15.12
C LEU A 43 14.13 18.07 15.29
N ASN A 44 14.88 17.83 16.37
CA ASN A 44 15.44 16.52 16.68
C ASN A 44 14.34 15.46 16.91
N ILE A 45 13.24 15.82 17.58
CA ILE A 45 12.08 14.92 17.78
C ILE A 45 11.39 14.62 16.44
N GLU A 46 11.23 15.62 15.57
CA GLU A 46 10.62 15.43 14.26
C GLU A 46 11.46 14.49 13.38
N ILE A 47 12.77 14.72 13.34
CA ILE A 47 13.74 13.86 12.63
C ILE A 47 13.65 12.43 13.16
N PHE A 48 13.75 12.26 14.49
CA PHE A 48 13.65 10.94 15.12
C PHE A 48 12.31 10.25 14.81
N THR A 49 11.21 11.01 14.78
CA THR A 49 9.89 10.48 14.44
C THR A 49 9.83 10.01 12.99
N LYS A 50 10.40 10.76 12.04
CA LYS A 50 10.49 10.37 10.62
C LYS A 50 11.37 9.12 10.44
N GLU A 51 12.49 9.04 11.14
CA GLU A 51 13.35 7.85 11.12
C GLU A 51 12.62 6.63 11.68
N LEU A 52 11.92 6.77 12.80
CA LEU A 52 11.14 5.69 13.40
C LEU A 52 10.04 5.21 12.46
N GLN A 53 9.29 6.14 11.84
CA GLN A 53 8.27 5.80 10.85
C GLN A 53 8.88 5.08 9.64
N THR A 54 10.07 5.48 9.21
CA THR A 54 10.78 4.85 8.09
C THR A 54 11.14 3.41 8.45
N LYS A 55 11.76 3.19 9.61
CA LYS A 55 12.09 1.85 10.11
C LYS A 55 10.86 0.95 10.26
N VAL A 56 9.75 1.49 10.75
CA VAL A 56 8.48 0.73 10.87
C VAL A 56 7.98 0.30 9.49
N ILE A 57 8.01 1.19 8.50
CA ILE A 57 7.61 0.84 7.13
C ILE A 57 8.57 -0.16 6.49
N GLU A 58 9.88 -0.05 6.73
CA GLU A 58 10.86 -1.04 6.30
C GLU A 58 10.59 -2.41 6.91
N SER A 59 10.22 -2.48 8.21
CA SER A 59 9.80 -3.72 8.85
C SER A 59 8.53 -4.30 8.21
N CYS A 60 7.51 -3.47 7.95
CA CYS A 60 6.30 -3.90 7.25
C CYS A 60 6.62 -4.44 5.85
N GLN A 61 7.47 -3.73 5.10
CA GLN A 61 7.91 -4.18 3.79
C GLN A 61 8.65 -5.51 3.88
N SER A 62 9.64 -5.62 4.77
CA SER A 62 10.41 -6.85 4.94
C SER A 62 9.49 -8.03 5.26
N HIS A 63 8.56 -7.83 6.19
CA HIS A 63 7.59 -8.84 6.58
C HIS A 63 6.70 -9.28 5.41
N LEU A 64 6.04 -8.33 4.72
CA LEU A 64 5.16 -8.63 3.60
C LEU A 64 5.90 -9.25 2.41
N ARG A 65 7.11 -8.79 2.10
CA ARG A 65 7.93 -9.36 1.02
C ARG A 65 8.35 -10.79 1.34
N THR A 66 8.73 -11.08 2.57
CA THR A 66 9.03 -12.45 2.99
C THR A 66 7.79 -13.33 2.91
N LEU A 67 6.67 -12.88 3.49
CA LEU A 67 5.39 -13.58 3.39
C LEU A 67 5.03 -13.93 1.93
N TYR A 68 5.19 -12.99 1.02
CA TYR A 68 4.84 -13.20 -0.39
C TYR A 68 5.80 -14.11 -1.13
N ARG A 69 7.11 -14.04 -0.87
CA ARG A 69 8.05 -15.00 -1.45
C ARG A 69 7.73 -16.42 -0.99
N ASP A 70 7.53 -16.60 0.32
CA ASP A 70 7.26 -17.90 0.92
C ASP A 70 5.92 -18.51 0.45
N THR A 71 4.95 -17.66 0.08
CA THR A 71 3.60 -18.10 -0.28
C THR A 71 3.39 -18.22 -1.79
N TYR A 72 3.98 -17.35 -2.60
CA TYR A 72 3.57 -17.14 -3.99
C TYR A 72 4.67 -17.28 -5.04
N ASP A 73 5.95 -17.43 -4.64
CA ASP A 73 7.03 -17.66 -5.62
C ASP A 73 6.79 -18.95 -6.40
N ASP A 74 6.22 -19.95 -5.75
CA ASP A 74 5.83 -21.20 -6.36
C ASP A 74 4.35 -21.20 -6.76
N THR A 75 4.09 -21.69 -7.98
CA THR A 75 2.74 -22.06 -8.41
C THR A 75 2.67 -23.54 -8.71
N ASN A 76 1.48 -24.11 -8.53
CA ASN A 76 1.19 -25.45 -9.02
C ASN A 76 0.15 -25.30 -10.16
N PRO A 77 0.59 -25.41 -11.43
CA PRO A 77 -0.29 -25.19 -12.58
C PRO A 77 -1.38 -26.27 -12.68
N SER A 78 -1.25 -27.38 -11.96
CA SER A 78 -2.22 -28.47 -11.96
C SER A 78 -2.18 -29.23 -10.65
N ASN A 79 -2.79 -28.65 -9.60
CA ASN A 79 -2.92 -29.28 -8.28
C ASN A 79 -3.45 -30.73 -8.33
N TRP A 80 -4.25 -31.04 -9.35
CA TRP A 80 -4.87 -32.35 -9.57
C TRP A 80 -3.95 -33.38 -10.24
N LEU A 81 -2.87 -32.94 -10.90
CA LEU A 81 -1.89 -33.82 -11.53
C LEU A 81 -0.75 -34.23 -10.57
N GLY A 82 -0.73 -33.70 -9.35
CA GLY A 82 0.34 -33.98 -8.39
C GLY A 82 1.72 -33.52 -8.84
N LEU A 83 1.78 -32.56 -9.78
CA LEU A 83 3.04 -32.01 -10.27
C LEU A 83 3.75 -31.22 -9.16
N GLU A 84 5.08 -31.23 -9.25
CA GLU A 84 5.91 -30.39 -8.40
C GLU A 84 5.58 -28.91 -8.61
N LYS A 85 5.81 -28.13 -7.55
CA LYS A 85 5.72 -26.68 -7.60
C LYS A 85 6.80 -26.15 -8.55
N VAL A 86 6.45 -25.11 -9.31
CA VAL A 86 7.35 -24.44 -10.25
C VAL A 86 7.36 -22.95 -9.95
N ASP A 87 8.52 -22.30 -10.13
CA ASP A 87 8.62 -20.84 -9.95
C ASP A 87 7.70 -20.17 -10.97
N ILE A 88 6.81 -19.29 -10.50
CA ILE A 88 5.85 -18.58 -11.33
C ILE A 88 6.54 -17.82 -12.47
N GLN A 89 7.76 -17.35 -12.28
CA GLN A 89 8.54 -16.62 -13.28
C GLN A 89 9.04 -17.51 -14.42
N GLU A 90 9.31 -18.78 -14.15
CA GLU A 90 9.77 -19.73 -15.17
C GLU A 90 8.65 -20.15 -16.11
N VAL A 91 7.41 -20.17 -15.60
CA VAL A 91 6.24 -20.63 -16.35
C VAL A 91 5.34 -19.50 -16.86
N PHE A 92 5.57 -18.26 -16.43
CA PHE A 92 4.76 -17.13 -16.88
C PHE A 92 5.11 -16.75 -18.32
N THR A 93 4.10 -16.78 -19.18
CA THR A 93 4.19 -16.30 -20.56
C THR A 93 3.65 -14.88 -20.65
N ASP A 94 4.29 -14.04 -21.47
CA ASP A 94 3.83 -12.67 -21.73
C ASP A 94 2.35 -12.64 -22.14
N ILE A 95 1.53 -11.89 -21.38
CA ILE A 95 0.12 -11.67 -21.68
C ILE A 95 -0.09 -10.32 -22.38
N ILE A 96 -1.07 -10.28 -23.28
CA ILE A 96 -1.51 -9.03 -23.93
C ILE A 96 -2.69 -8.49 -23.15
N ILE A 97 -2.60 -7.24 -22.68
CA ILE A 97 -3.71 -6.55 -22.03
C ILE A 97 -4.34 -5.59 -23.02
N SER A 98 -5.66 -5.60 -23.10
CA SER A 98 -6.46 -4.70 -23.93
C SER A 98 -7.26 -3.75 -23.06
N GLU A 99 -7.26 -2.46 -23.38
CA GLU A 99 -8.10 -1.46 -22.74
C GLU A 99 -9.52 -1.51 -23.34
N GLU A 100 -10.52 -1.78 -22.49
CA GLU A 100 -11.93 -1.78 -22.89
C GLU A 100 -12.51 -0.38 -22.71
N GLU A 101 -12.82 0.32 -23.80
CA GLU A 101 -13.53 1.59 -23.75
C GLU A 101 -15.01 1.37 -23.42
N ARG A 102 -15.35 1.30 -22.13
CA ARG A 102 -16.75 1.34 -21.71
C ARG A 102 -17.24 2.78 -21.64
N ASP A 103 -17.90 3.24 -22.69
CA ASP A 103 -18.75 4.42 -22.62
C ASP A 103 -20.03 4.02 -21.87
N ILE A 104 -20.03 4.12 -20.53
CA ILE A 104 -21.17 3.76 -19.65
C ILE A 104 -22.47 4.47 -20.08
N SER A 105 -22.36 5.57 -20.82
CA SER A 105 -23.47 6.37 -21.34
C SER A 105 -24.12 5.83 -22.62
N LYS A 106 -23.47 4.94 -23.37
CA LYS A 106 -23.98 4.49 -24.69
C LYS A 106 -24.26 2.99 -24.66
N LYS A 107 -25.55 2.65 -24.75
CA LYS A 107 -25.97 1.28 -25.07
C LYS A 107 -25.22 0.83 -26.34
N PRO A 108 -24.66 -0.39 -26.35
CA PRO A 108 -23.92 -0.89 -27.51
C PRO A 108 -24.84 -0.85 -28.73
N LYS A 109 -24.49 -0.04 -29.72
CA LYS A 109 -25.19 -0.04 -31.01
C LYS A 109 -24.72 -1.28 -31.78
N PRO A 110 -25.61 -2.24 -32.09
CA PRO A 110 -25.25 -3.38 -32.91
C PRO A 110 -24.80 -2.88 -34.30
N GLY A 111 -23.58 -3.22 -34.70
CA GLY A 111 -23.06 -2.93 -36.04
C GLY A 111 -22.04 -1.79 -36.17
N LEU A 112 -21.63 -1.12 -35.08
CA LEU A 112 -20.43 -0.28 -35.14
C LEU A 112 -19.18 -1.15 -34.91
N ASN A 113 -18.35 -1.22 -35.95
CA ASN A 113 -17.00 -1.79 -35.92
C ASN A 113 -16.29 -1.37 -34.63
N HIS A 114 -15.77 -2.36 -33.90
CA HIS A 114 -15.06 -2.19 -32.65
C HIS A 114 -14.12 -0.99 -32.71
N SER A 115 -14.34 -0.01 -31.82
CA SER A 115 -13.36 1.04 -31.52
C SER A 115 -12.00 0.36 -31.35
N ALA A 116 -10.96 0.92 -31.99
CA ALA A 116 -9.62 0.35 -32.00
C ALA A 116 -9.20 0.00 -30.58
N THR A 117 -9.18 -1.29 -30.26
CA THR A 117 -8.85 -1.75 -28.91
C THR A 117 -7.38 -1.50 -28.69
N LYS A 118 -7.05 -0.58 -27.79
CA LYS A 118 -5.66 -0.27 -27.46
C LYS A 118 -5.10 -1.43 -26.66
N THR A 119 -4.10 -2.11 -27.22
CA THR A 119 -3.35 -3.15 -26.51
C THR A 119 -2.07 -2.58 -25.93
N PHE A 120 -1.62 -3.14 -24.81
CA PHE A 120 -0.36 -2.80 -24.19
C PHE A 120 0.26 -4.01 -23.48
N ASP A 121 1.58 -3.93 -23.32
CA ASP A 121 2.40 -4.86 -22.54
C ASP A 121 1.92 -4.86 -21.08
N TYR A 122 1.71 -6.04 -20.49
CA TYR A 122 1.27 -6.18 -19.10
C TYR A 122 2.13 -5.37 -18.12
N ARG A 123 3.43 -5.23 -18.39
CA ARG A 123 4.37 -4.48 -17.56
C ARG A 123 3.96 -3.02 -17.41
N LYS A 124 3.20 -2.48 -18.37
CA LYS A 124 2.72 -1.09 -18.38
C LYS A 124 1.38 -0.92 -17.66
N ILE A 125 0.89 -1.91 -16.90
CA ILE A 125 -0.42 -1.83 -16.23
C ILE A 125 -0.54 -0.63 -15.27
N LEU A 126 0.56 -0.25 -14.61
CA LEU A 126 0.58 0.88 -13.67
C LEU A 126 0.82 2.24 -14.36
N ASN A 127 1.12 2.25 -15.66
CA ASN A 127 1.35 3.46 -16.45
C ASN A 127 0.07 3.95 -17.15
N GLN A 128 -1.05 3.27 -16.92
CA GLN A 128 -2.31 3.65 -17.55
C GLN A 128 -2.79 5.00 -17.02
N GLN A 129 -3.42 5.77 -17.88
CA GLN A 129 -3.97 7.08 -17.57
C GLN A 129 -5.44 7.11 -17.94
N THR A 130 -6.25 7.76 -17.13
CA THR A 130 -7.65 8.04 -17.46
C THR A 130 -7.74 9.01 -18.64
N ARG A 131 -8.94 9.15 -19.21
CA ARG A 131 -9.23 10.19 -20.24
C ARG A 131 -8.88 11.62 -19.81
N SER A 132 -8.82 11.88 -18.51
CA SER A 132 -8.42 13.17 -17.94
C SER A 132 -6.91 13.27 -17.66
N ASN A 133 -6.11 12.37 -18.21
CA ASN A 133 -4.66 12.30 -18.05
C ASN A 133 -4.22 12.13 -16.58
N LYS A 134 -5.04 11.46 -15.76
CA LYS A 134 -4.77 11.18 -14.35
C LYS A 134 -4.45 9.70 -14.15
N THR A 135 -3.60 9.38 -13.18
CA THR A 135 -3.39 7.99 -12.75
C THR A 135 -4.69 7.44 -12.16
N PRO A 136 -5.20 6.28 -12.64
CA PRO A 136 -6.39 5.67 -12.10
C PRO A 136 -6.16 5.21 -10.66
N ARG A 137 -7.11 5.50 -9.76
CA ARG A 137 -7.09 5.01 -8.38
C ARG A 137 -7.52 3.54 -8.27
N VAL A 138 -8.29 3.05 -9.26
CA VAL A 138 -8.81 1.69 -9.33
C VAL A 138 -8.63 1.20 -10.77
N LEU A 139 -8.06 0.00 -10.91
CA LEU A 139 -7.95 -0.73 -12.17
C LEU A 139 -8.68 -2.06 -12.03
N THR A 140 -9.52 -2.38 -13.01
CA THR A 140 -10.21 -3.67 -13.07
C THR A 140 -9.67 -4.46 -14.24
N ILE A 141 -9.24 -5.69 -13.97
CA ILE A 141 -8.78 -6.63 -15.00
C ILE A 141 -9.87 -7.69 -15.15
N SER A 142 -10.47 -7.76 -16.32
CA SER A 142 -11.50 -8.74 -16.65
C SER A 142 -11.00 -9.68 -17.74
N SER A 143 -11.38 -10.95 -17.62
CA SER A 143 -11.17 -11.97 -18.65
C SER A 143 -12.02 -13.19 -18.32
N ILE A 144 -12.15 -14.11 -19.28
CA ILE A 144 -12.80 -15.40 -19.06
C ILE A 144 -11.98 -16.21 -18.03
N GLY A 145 -12.64 -17.12 -17.31
CA GLY A 145 -11.96 -18.05 -16.40
C GLY A 145 -10.85 -18.84 -17.10
N GLY A 146 -9.73 -19.07 -16.42
CA GLY A 146 -8.57 -19.77 -16.98
C GLY A 146 -7.55 -18.90 -17.72
N ASN A 147 -7.84 -17.62 -18.00
CA ASN A 147 -6.89 -16.71 -18.69
C ASN A 147 -5.76 -16.14 -17.79
N GLY A 148 -5.46 -16.80 -16.67
CA GLY A 148 -4.29 -16.45 -15.85
C GLY A 148 -4.38 -15.16 -15.04
N LYS A 149 -5.57 -14.64 -14.69
CA LYS A 149 -5.70 -13.42 -13.85
C LYS A 149 -5.00 -13.57 -12.50
N THR A 150 -5.29 -14.65 -11.77
CA THR A 150 -4.64 -14.98 -10.49
C THR A 150 -3.14 -15.16 -10.65
N THR A 151 -2.70 -15.86 -11.70
CA THR A 151 -1.27 -16.02 -11.99
C THR A 151 -0.61 -14.66 -12.23
N TYR A 152 -1.26 -13.78 -12.98
CA TYR A 152 -0.75 -12.45 -13.28
C TYR A 152 -0.67 -11.56 -12.03
N THR A 153 -1.72 -11.55 -11.20
CA THR A 153 -1.70 -10.77 -9.95
C THR A 153 -0.63 -11.29 -8.98
N ARG A 154 -0.47 -12.62 -8.86
CA ARG A 154 0.63 -13.23 -8.09
C ARG A 154 2.00 -12.87 -8.64
N LEU A 155 2.18 -12.83 -9.98
CA LEU A 155 3.42 -12.38 -10.59
C LEU A 155 3.78 -10.95 -10.17
N ILE A 156 2.82 -10.03 -10.18
CA ILE A 156 3.05 -8.64 -9.72
C ILE A 156 3.51 -8.62 -8.25
N VAL A 157 2.87 -9.44 -7.40
CA VAL A 157 3.20 -9.56 -5.98
C VAL A 157 4.62 -10.09 -5.78
N CYS A 158 5.00 -11.16 -6.48
CA CYS A 158 6.35 -11.72 -6.46
C CYS A 158 7.39 -10.70 -6.93
N LYS A 159 7.10 -9.96 -8.01
CA LYS A 159 7.99 -8.91 -8.52
C LYS A 159 8.20 -7.79 -7.51
N TRP A 160 7.14 -7.34 -6.84
CA TRP A 160 7.26 -6.37 -5.74
C TRP A 160 8.05 -6.94 -4.55
N ALA A 161 7.86 -8.23 -4.26
CA ALA A 161 8.55 -8.93 -3.18
C ALA A 161 10.05 -9.10 -3.42
N LYS A 162 10.42 -9.45 -4.66
CA LYS A 162 11.81 -9.59 -5.14
C LYS A 162 12.47 -8.26 -5.51
N LYS A 163 11.74 -7.13 -5.43
CA LYS A 163 12.19 -5.77 -5.81
C LYS A 163 12.61 -5.68 -7.28
N GLU A 164 11.90 -6.36 -8.16
CA GLU A 164 12.12 -6.28 -9.60
C GLU A 164 11.55 -4.98 -10.18
N ILE A 165 12.21 -4.45 -11.22
CA ILE A 165 11.94 -3.12 -11.80
C ILE A 165 11.32 -3.19 -13.19
N ASP A 166 10.92 -4.38 -13.65
CA ASP A 166 10.37 -4.60 -14.98
C ASP A 166 8.92 -4.11 -15.13
N ILE A 167 8.21 -3.92 -14.02
CA ILE A 167 6.91 -3.23 -13.96
C ILE A 167 7.15 -1.81 -13.42
N PRO A 168 7.13 -0.77 -14.28
CA PRO A 168 7.37 0.60 -13.83
C PRO A 168 6.37 1.02 -12.74
N HIS A 169 6.84 1.85 -11.80
CA HIS A 169 6.08 2.34 -10.64
C HIS A 169 5.65 1.29 -9.61
N LEU A 170 5.92 -0.01 -9.82
CA LEU A 170 5.55 -1.03 -8.84
C LEU A 170 6.24 -0.79 -7.49
N LEU A 171 7.51 -0.42 -7.50
CA LEU A 171 8.29 -0.14 -6.29
C LEU A 171 8.01 1.26 -5.69
N ASP A 172 7.20 2.09 -6.35
CA ASP A 172 6.76 3.38 -5.78
C ASP A 172 5.76 3.16 -4.63
N PHE A 173 5.14 1.99 -4.55
CA PHE A 173 4.25 1.60 -3.46
C PHE A 173 5.05 1.10 -2.27
N ASN A 174 4.88 1.78 -1.13
CA ASN A 174 5.55 1.44 0.10
C ASN A 174 5.00 0.15 0.70
N ILE A 175 3.70 -0.12 0.54
CA ILE A 175 3.02 -1.29 1.09
C ILE A 175 2.15 -1.88 -0.01
N LEU A 176 2.19 -3.20 -0.15
CA LEU A 176 1.32 -3.96 -1.06
C LEU A 176 0.53 -4.95 -0.22
N PHE A 177 -0.79 -4.95 -0.37
CA PHE A 177 -1.68 -5.97 0.18
C PHE A 177 -2.27 -6.80 -0.97
N TYR A 178 -1.85 -8.05 -1.09
CA TYR A 178 -2.51 -9.06 -1.93
C TYR A 178 -3.56 -9.80 -1.11
N ILE A 179 -4.79 -9.81 -1.64
CA ILE A 179 -5.96 -10.35 -0.96
C ILE A 179 -6.71 -11.26 -1.93
N GLU A 180 -6.73 -12.55 -1.62
CA GLU A 180 -7.56 -13.53 -2.30
C GLU A 180 -8.96 -13.49 -1.68
N LEU A 181 -9.88 -12.78 -2.32
CA LEU A 181 -11.22 -12.48 -1.79
C LEU A 181 -12.05 -13.75 -1.48
N ARG A 182 -11.71 -14.85 -2.16
CA ARG A 182 -12.29 -16.19 -2.01
C ARG A 182 -12.08 -16.80 -0.62
N TYR A 183 -10.96 -16.43 0.00
CA TYR A 183 -10.53 -16.93 1.31
C TYR A 183 -10.56 -15.82 2.36
N LEU A 184 -11.15 -14.66 2.03
CA LEU A 184 -11.17 -13.51 2.91
C LEU A 184 -12.09 -13.81 4.09
N SER A 185 -11.48 -13.95 5.27
CA SER A 185 -12.17 -14.08 6.55
C SER A 185 -12.37 -12.74 7.23
N GLU A 186 -11.50 -11.77 6.93
CA GLU A 186 -11.43 -10.48 7.58
C GLU A 186 -12.60 -9.59 7.12
N VAL A 187 -13.29 -8.98 8.08
CA VAL A 187 -14.47 -8.15 7.80
C VAL A 187 -14.11 -6.69 7.52
N SER A 188 -12.87 -6.28 7.82
CA SER A 188 -12.40 -4.89 7.64
C SER A 188 -10.93 -4.79 7.27
N PHE A 189 -10.54 -3.65 6.70
CA PHE A 189 -9.14 -3.29 6.49
C PHE A 189 -8.33 -3.29 7.79
N SER A 190 -8.96 -2.90 8.91
CA SER A 190 -8.25 -2.85 10.18
C SER A 190 -7.82 -4.24 10.64
N GLU A 191 -8.73 -5.19 10.56
CA GLU A 191 -8.47 -6.60 10.88
C GLU A 191 -7.44 -7.21 9.92
N LEU A 192 -7.52 -6.90 8.62
CA LEU A 192 -6.49 -7.31 7.66
C LEU A 192 -5.10 -6.82 8.08
N VAL A 193 -4.94 -5.54 8.39
CA VAL A 193 -3.65 -4.96 8.79
C VAL A 193 -3.15 -5.61 10.07
N GLU A 194 -4.03 -5.78 11.07
CA GLU A 194 -3.68 -6.40 12.34
C GLU A 194 -3.23 -7.86 12.19
N ASN A 195 -3.91 -8.63 11.35
CA ASN A 195 -3.57 -10.02 11.09
C ASN A 195 -2.29 -10.16 10.25
N ARG A 196 -2.17 -9.37 9.17
CA ARG A 196 -1.05 -9.46 8.22
C ARG A 196 0.23 -8.83 8.71
N LEU A 197 0.18 -7.98 9.74
CA LEU A 197 1.35 -7.32 10.32
C LEU A 197 1.48 -7.60 11.82
N ARG A 198 0.90 -8.70 12.31
CA ARG A 198 0.92 -9.09 13.72
C ARG A 198 2.35 -9.18 14.25
N ASP A 199 3.25 -9.78 13.50
CA ASP A 199 4.66 -9.92 13.91
C ASP A 199 5.34 -8.56 14.00
N VAL A 200 5.04 -7.65 13.07
CA VAL A 200 5.57 -6.27 13.14
C VAL A 200 5.02 -5.53 14.35
N LEU A 201 3.75 -5.70 14.71
CA LEU A 201 3.17 -5.13 15.93
C LEU A 201 3.88 -5.64 17.18
N ASN A 202 4.13 -6.95 17.24
CA ASN A 202 4.83 -7.60 18.35
C ASN A 202 6.27 -7.12 18.47
N ASP A 203 7.01 -7.09 17.37
CA ASP A 203 8.43 -6.71 17.33
C ASP A 203 8.64 -5.23 17.67
N THR A 204 7.79 -4.36 17.11
CA THR A 204 7.88 -2.91 17.35
C THR A 204 7.27 -2.47 18.67
N LYS A 205 6.51 -3.36 19.35
CA LYS A 205 5.69 -3.05 20.53
C LYS A 205 4.79 -1.82 20.32
N MET A 206 4.37 -1.58 19.07
CA MET A 206 3.55 -0.45 18.69
C MET A 206 2.07 -0.82 18.80
N SER A 207 1.22 0.12 19.21
CA SER A 207 -0.22 -0.10 19.16
C SER A 207 -0.70 -0.14 17.70
N PHE A 208 -1.69 -0.99 17.45
CA PHE A 208 -2.32 -1.11 16.13
C PHE A 208 -2.72 0.25 15.53
N GLN A 209 -3.32 1.14 16.34
CA GLN A 209 -3.75 2.45 15.86
C GLN A 209 -2.59 3.32 15.36
N LYS A 210 -1.42 3.27 16.03
CA LYS A 210 -0.23 4.00 15.59
C LYS A 210 0.32 3.41 14.29
N LEU A 211 0.38 2.08 14.18
CA LEU A 211 0.85 1.41 12.97
C LEU A 211 -0.06 1.75 11.78
N LYS A 212 -1.38 1.60 11.95
CA LYS A 212 -2.39 1.96 10.94
C LYS A 212 -2.21 3.41 10.49
N HIS A 213 -2.03 4.34 11.44
CA HIS A 213 -1.82 5.75 11.13
C HIS A 213 -0.56 6.01 10.30
N ILE A 214 0.53 5.30 10.59
CA ILE A 214 1.78 5.39 9.81
C ILE A 214 1.58 4.82 8.39
N ILE A 215 0.95 3.65 8.27
CA ILE A 215 0.69 2.98 6.98
C ILE A 215 -0.20 3.84 6.08
N MET A 216 -1.27 4.42 6.63
CA MET A 216 -2.24 5.23 5.88
C MET A 216 -1.66 6.51 5.26
N ARG A 217 -0.46 6.94 5.69
CA ARG A 217 0.28 8.07 5.11
C ARG A 217 1.25 7.67 4.00
N LYS A 218 1.26 6.40 3.61
CA LYS A 218 2.16 5.86 2.59
C LYS A 218 1.39 5.49 1.33
N LYS A 219 2.12 5.27 0.24
CA LYS A 219 1.52 4.75 -1.00
C LYS A 219 1.23 3.27 -0.79
N ILE A 220 -0.05 2.90 -0.80
CA ILE A 220 -0.52 1.52 -0.61
C ILE A 220 -1.10 1.03 -1.94
N LEU A 221 -0.70 -0.17 -2.36
CA LEU A 221 -1.32 -0.90 -3.46
C LEU A 221 -2.16 -2.06 -2.89
N PHE A 222 -3.44 -2.12 -3.28
CA PHE A 222 -4.28 -3.27 -3.02
C PHE A 222 -4.45 -4.08 -4.31
N ILE A 223 -4.15 -5.37 -4.25
CA ILE A 223 -4.44 -6.32 -5.32
C ILE A 223 -5.51 -7.28 -4.80
N LEU A 224 -6.72 -7.15 -5.35
CA LEU A 224 -7.89 -7.91 -4.94
C LEU A 224 -8.18 -8.96 -6.01
N ASP A 225 -8.02 -10.24 -5.67
CA ASP A 225 -8.16 -11.36 -6.60
C ASP A 225 -9.39 -12.22 -6.28
N GLY A 226 -10.06 -12.74 -7.31
CA GLY A 226 -11.25 -13.58 -7.18
C GLY A 226 -12.51 -12.85 -6.72
N GLN A 227 -12.81 -11.67 -7.30
CA GLN A 227 -14.00 -10.88 -6.94
C GLN A 227 -15.32 -11.59 -7.23
N ASP A 228 -15.39 -12.37 -8.31
CA ASP A 228 -16.54 -13.19 -8.69
C ASP A 228 -16.80 -14.35 -7.72
N GLU A 229 -15.79 -14.73 -6.94
CA GLU A 229 -15.81 -15.77 -5.93
C GLU A 229 -15.88 -15.19 -4.49
N ALA A 230 -15.96 -13.86 -4.36
CA ALA A 230 -15.95 -13.20 -3.06
C ALA A 230 -17.30 -13.37 -2.32
N PRO A 231 -17.28 -13.60 -0.99
CA PRO A 231 -18.49 -13.50 -0.20
C PRO A 231 -19.03 -12.06 -0.24
N GLN A 232 -20.35 -11.90 -0.18
CA GLN A 232 -20.95 -10.57 -0.08
C GLN A 232 -20.59 -9.96 1.29
N ASN A 233 -19.55 -9.14 1.31
CA ASN A 233 -19.11 -8.41 2.50
C ASN A 233 -18.83 -6.93 2.18
N ASP A 234 -18.77 -6.11 3.23
CA ASP A 234 -18.51 -4.67 3.09
C ASP A 234 -17.01 -4.34 2.96
N PHE A 235 -16.13 -5.35 2.88
CA PHE A 235 -14.69 -5.16 2.82
C PHE A 235 -14.26 -4.34 1.60
N LEU A 236 -14.83 -4.62 0.41
CA LEU A 236 -14.54 -3.81 -0.78
C LEU A 236 -14.96 -2.35 -0.59
N LYS A 237 -16.08 -2.10 0.09
CA LYS A 237 -16.52 -0.72 0.38
C LYS A 237 -15.57 -0.03 1.35
N ASP A 238 -15.06 -0.76 2.34
CA ASP A 238 -14.07 -0.25 3.29
C ASP A 238 -12.78 0.18 2.56
N ILE A 239 -12.19 -0.70 1.74
CA ILE A 239 -10.99 -0.40 0.94
C ILE A 239 -11.22 0.76 -0.04
N LEU A 240 -12.36 0.77 -0.76
CA LEU A 240 -12.70 1.87 -1.66
C LEU A 240 -12.98 3.18 -0.92
N GLY A 241 -13.43 3.10 0.33
CA GLY A 241 -13.58 4.24 1.24
C GLY A 241 -12.25 4.91 1.55
N LEU A 242 -11.19 4.11 1.79
CA LEU A 242 -9.83 4.62 2.01
C LEU A 242 -9.33 5.46 0.82
N ALA A 243 -9.67 5.04 -0.40
CA ALA A 243 -9.31 5.75 -1.61
C ALA A 243 -10.07 7.08 -1.80
N LYS A 244 -11.11 7.39 -1.01
CA LYS A 244 -11.83 8.67 -1.04
C LYS A 244 -11.37 9.64 0.05
N SER A 245 -10.83 9.13 1.16
CA SER A 245 -10.38 9.91 2.31
C SER A 245 -8.97 10.49 2.14
N ASN A 246 -8.24 10.07 1.10
CA ASN A 246 -6.93 10.56 0.70
C ASN A 246 -6.99 11.23 -0.69
#